data_AF-K0B884-F1
#
_entry.id   AF-K0B884-F1
#
_cell.length_a   1.000
_cell.length_b   1.000
_cell.length_c   1.000
_cell.angle_alpha   90.00
_cell.angle_beta   90.00
_cell.angle_gamma   90.00
#
_symmetry.space_group_name_H-M   'P 1'
#
loop_
_entity.id
_entity.type
_entity.pdbx_description
1 polymer ?
#
loop_
_entity_poly.entity_id
_entity_poly.type
_entity_poly.pdbx_seq_one_letter_code
_entity_poly.pdbx_strand_id
1 'polypeptide(L)'
;MLDKSPDQILDSKLVNIQNEFREKIPNIVLCSEPFHKAEFLNKLINCFEKPVIFVDIDLLYTGYVESGIIQKRDNVTILHITKENWKKEFAGIISKISKEEFLVIIDSFNGIYNMFDDLESAIFINSCIMLLSSLGKDTSSSIVITAMARKKEKEGWILTPGGKQIIKSAKTGVYFLKKIENNLSMRSIDEDSKNFKT
;
A
#
# COMPACT_ATOMS: atom_id res chain seq x y z
N MET A 1 8.15 15.77 23.96
CA MET A 1 9.00 14.71 23.38
C MET A 1 8.37 13.39 23.74
N LEU A 2 7.69 12.73 22.80
CA LEU A 2 7.06 11.42 23.03
C LEU A 2 7.16 10.61 21.73
N ASP A 3 7.48 9.32 21.93
CA ASP A 3 7.66 8.20 21.01
C ASP A 3 7.84 8.47 19.52
N LYS A 4 9.09 8.40 19.07
CA LYS A 4 9.37 7.99 17.69
C LYS A 4 9.60 6.50 17.74
N SER A 5 8.68 5.69 17.21
CA SER A 5 9.01 4.31 16.86
C SER A 5 10.32 4.36 16.04
N PRO A 6 11.35 3.59 16.42
CA PRO A 6 12.67 3.73 15.81
C PRO A 6 12.58 3.40 14.32
N ASP A 7 13.42 4.05 13.51
CA ASP A 7 13.52 3.70 12.11
C ASP A 7 14.11 2.30 11.99
N GLN A 8 13.38 1.40 11.35
CA GLN A 8 13.85 0.05 11.09
C GLN A 8 14.47 0.01 9.71
N ILE A 9 15.79 -0.26 9.65
CA ILE A 9 16.47 -0.55 8.39
C ILE A 9 15.89 -1.84 7.82
N LEU A 10 15.50 -1.79 6.54
CA LEU A 10 14.91 -2.93 5.86
C LEU A 10 15.96 -4.01 5.58
N ASP A 11 15.86 -5.13 6.29
CA ASP A 11 16.71 -6.31 6.07
C ASP A 11 16.55 -6.84 4.64
N SER A 12 17.50 -7.65 4.17
CA SER A 12 17.51 -8.13 2.77
C SER A 12 16.28 -8.97 2.42
N LYS A 13 15.71 -9.68 3.41
CA LYS A 13 14.55 -10.57 3.24
C LYS A 13 13.23 -9.95 3.71
N LEU A 14 13.24 -8.75 4.26
CA LEU A 14 12.06 -8.04 4.77
C LEU A 14 11.26 -8.84 5.81
N VAL A 15 11.86 -9.79 6.54
CA VAL A 15 11.09 -10.78 7.34
C VAL A 15 10.17 -10.11 8.36
N ASN A 16 10.68 -9.12 9.07
CA ASN A 16 9.91 -8.40 10.08
C ASN A 16 8.74 -7.62 9.44
N ILE A 17 8.98 -6.98 8.30
CA ILE A 17 7.96 -6.23 7.56
C ILE A 17 6.87 -7.16 7.04
N GLN A 18 7.25 -8.34 6.53
CA GLN A 18 6.27 -9.33 6.08
C GLN A 18 5.38 -9.79 7.24
N ASN A 19 5.95 -10.00 8.43
CA ASN A 19 5.17 -10.37 9.62
C ASN A 19 4.22 -9.24 10.04
N GLU A 20 4.71 -8.00 10.11
CA GLU A 20 3.88 -6.82 10.42
C GLU A 20 2.72 -6.66 9.42
N PHE A 21 2.97 -6.91 8.13
CA PHE A 21 1.95 -6.81 7.09
C PHE A 21 0.91 -7.93 7.12
N ARG A 22 1.22 -9.07 7.74
CA ARG A 22 0.23 -10.12 8.02
C ARG A 22 -0.62 -9.79 9.25
N GLU A 23 -0.03 -9.15 10.25
CA GLU A 23 -0.73 -8.81 11.50
C GLU A 23 -1.68 -7.62 11.34
N LYS A 24 -1.24 -6.56 10.66
CA LYS A 24 -2.06 -5.38 10.38
C LYS A 24 -2.61 -5.48 8.96
N ILE A 25 -3.91 -5.24 8.77
CA ILE A 25 -4.55 -5.35 7.45
C ILE A 25 -5.71 -4.35 7.33
N PRO A 26 -5.70 -3.45 6.33
CA PRO A 26 -4.65 -3.27 5.32
C PRO A 26 -3.41 -2.58 5.89
N ASN A 27 -2.31 -2.59 5.13
CA ASN A 27 -1.09 -1.84 5.39
C ASN A 27 -0.96 -0.70 4.40
N ILE A 28 -0.72 0.51 4.91
CA ILE A 28 -0.52 1.72 4.13
C ILE A 28 0.95 2.13 4.24
N VAL A 29 1.65 2.15 3.11
CA VAL A 29 3.05 2.56 3.02
C VAL A 29 3.14 3.95 2.39
N LEU A 30 3.44 4.93 3.23
CA LEU A 30 3.59 6.33 2.86
C LEU A 30 4.99 6.56 2.29
N CYS A 31 5.03 7.14 1.10
CA CYS A 31 6.25 7.42 0.37
C CYS A 31 6.32 8.92 0.06
N SER A 32 7.50 9.52 0.20
CA SER A 32 7.74 10.89 -0.28
C SER A 32 8.38 10.93 -1.67
N GLU A 33 9.09 9.87 -2.04
CA GLU A 33 9.85 9.78 -3.29
C GLU A 33 9.38 8.59 -4.15
N PRO A 34 8.97 8.80 -5.42
CA PRO A 34 8.48 7.74 -6.29
C PRO A 34 9.50 6.63 -6.56
N PHE A 35 10.79 6.98 -6.69
CA PHE A 35 11.84 5.99 -6.98
C PHE A 35 12.11 5.07 -5.80
N HIS A 36 12.08 5.60 -4.57
CA HIS A 36 12.21 4.79 -3.36
C HIS A 36 11.00 3.87 -3.18
N LYS A 37 9.80 4.33 -3.53
CA LYS A 37 8.57 3.51 -3.58
C LYS A 37 8.76 2.31 -4.53
N ALA A 38 9.19 2.56 -5.76
CA ALA A 38 9.42 1.50 -6.76
C ALA A 38 10.50 0.50 -6.30
N GLU A 39 11.62 0.98 -5.75
CA GLU A 39 12.68 0.15 -5.17
C GLU A 39 12.15 -0.75 -4.04
N PHE A 40 11.37 -0.18 -3.12
CA PHE A 40 10.74 -0.92 -2.02
C PHE A 40 9.78 -1.99 -2.53
N LEU A 41 8.87 -1.63 -3.45
CA LEU A 41 7.88 -2.57 -4.00
C LEU A 41 8.56 -3.74 -4.72
N ASN A 42 9.58 -3.46 -5.53
CA ASN A 42 10.36 -4.51 -6.17
C ASN A 42 11.03 -5.44 -5.13
N LYS A 43 11.64 -4.87 -4.09
CA LYS A 43 12.24 -5.66 -3.00
C LYS A 43 11.20 -6.52 -2.27
N LEU A 44 10.02 -5.96 -1.99
CA LEU A 44 8.91 -6.67 -1.34
C LEU A 44 8.44 -7.86 -2.18
N ILE A 45 8.18 -7.64 -3.46
CA ILE A 45 7.75 -8.68 -4.41
C ILE A 45 8.79 -9.80 -4.52
N ASN A 46 10.08 -9.45 -4.54
CA ASN A 46 11.17 -10.43 -4.61
C ASN A 46 11.34 -11.25 -3.32
N CYS A 47 10.82 -10.77 -2.19
CA CYS A 47 10.86 -11.49 -0.92
C CYS A 47 9.63 -12.38 -0.67
N PHE A 48 8.58 -12.27 -1.48
CA PHE A 48 7.36 -13.06 -1.35
C PHE A 48 7.35 -14.25 -2.31
N GLU A 49 7.13 -15.45 -1.78
CA GLU A 49 7.02 -16.69 -2.58
C GLU A 49 5.60 -16.93 -3.10
N LYS A 50 4.59 -16.44 -2.38
CA LYS A 50 3.16 -16.60 -2.71
C LYS A 50 2.78 -15.82 -3.97
N PRO A 51 1.66 -16.15 -4.62
CA PRO A 51 1.13 -15.36 -5.72
C PRO A 51 0.98 -13.87 -5.33
N VAL A 52 1.40 -12.99 -6.23
CA VAL A 52 1.33 -11.55 -6.06
C VAL A 52 0.35 -10.97 -7.08
N ILE A 53 -0.60 -10.18 -6.60
CA ILE A 53 -1.43 -9.31 -7.45
C ILE A 53 -0.92 -7.89 -7.27
N PHE A 54 -0.34 -7.32 -8.32
CA PHE A 54 0.14 -5.95 -8.35
C PHE A 54 -0.81 -5.09 -9.18
N VAL A 55 -1.60 -4.26 -8.51
CA VAL A 55 -2.48 -3.28 -9.16
C VAL A 55 -1.68 -2.01 -9.39
N ASP A 56 -1.32 -1.77 -10.66
CA ASP A 56 -0.56 -0.60 -11.08
C ASP A 56 -1.49 0.43 -11.74
N ILE A 57 -1.66 1.57 -11.08
CA ILE A 57 -2.55 2.65 -11.51
C ILE A 57 -1.74 3.78 -12.18
N ASP A 58 -0.50 4.02 -11.73
CA ASP A 58 0.35 5.10 -12.26
C ASP A 58 1.33 4.64 -13.36
N LEU A 59 1.36 3.33 -13.65
CA LEU A 59 2.15 2.66 -14.69
C LEU A 59 3.66 2.74 -14.47
N LEU A 60 4.15 3.24 -13.33
CA LEU A 60 5.58 3.38 -13.09
C LEU A 60 6.26 2.01 -12.98
N TYR A 61 5.67 1.09 -12.19
CA TYR A 61 6.22 -0.24 -12.03
C TYR A 61 6.17 -1.04 -13.34
N THR A 62 5.05 -0.95 -14.05
CA THR A 62 4.88 -1.53 -15.39
C THR A 62 5.95 -1.00 -16.35
N GLY A 63 6.20 0.31 -16.37
CA GLY A 63 7.25 0.89 -17.21
C GLY A 63 8.64 0.33 -16.92
N TYR A 64 8.97 0.08 -15.65
CA TYR A 64 10.23 -0.57 -15.27
C TYR A 64 10.30 -2.04 -15.70
N VAL A 65 9.18 -2.76 -15.65
CA VAL A 65 9.11 -4.15 -16.13
C VAL A 65 9.28 -4.23 -17.64
N GLU A 66 8.52 -3.44 -18.39
CA GLU A 66 8.54 -3.46 -19.87
C GLU A 66 9.88 -2.96 -20.43
N SER A 67 10.57 -2.05 -19.73
CA SER A 67 11.92 -1.60 -20.11
C SER A 67 13.04 -2.59 -19.76
N GLY A 68 12.76 -3.66 -19.01
CA GLY A 68 13.74 -4.63 -18.54
C GLY A 68 14.61 -4.15 -17.36
N ILE A 69 14.32 -2.97 -16.78
CA ILE A 69 14.99 -2.47 -15.58
C ILE A 69 14.63 -3.34 -14.36
N ILE A 70 13.36 -3.76 -14.27
CA ILE A 70 12.88 -4.74 -13.28
C ILE A 70 12.54 -6.03 -14.01
N GLN A 71 13.14 -7.14 -13.59
CA GLN A 71 12.73 -8.45 -14.06
C GLN A 71 11.48 -8.90 -13.33
N LYS A 72 10.36 -9.02 -14.04
CA LYS A 72 9.10 -9.54 -13.48
C LYS A 72 9.26 -11.02 -13.11
N ARG A 73 8.82 -11.39 -11.91
CA ARG A 73 8.74 -12.79 -11.46
C ARG A 73 7.47 -13.48 -11.95
N ASP A 74 7.55 -14.80 -12.13
CA ASP A 74 6.44 -15.62 -12.66
C ASP A 74 5.22 -15.63 -11.73
N ASN A 75 5.43 -15.49 -10.42
CA ASN A 75 4.35 -15.43 -9.44
C ASN A 75 3.64 -14.07 -9.37
N VAL A 76 3.98 -13.11 -10.23
CA VAL A 76 3.42 -11.75 -10.22
C VAL A 76 2.43 -11.56 -11.36
N THR A 77 1.18 -11.25 -11.01
CA THR A 77 0.16 -10.75 -11.95
C THR A 77 0.07 -9.24 -11.81
N ILE A 78 0.37 -8.51 -12.89
CA ILE A 78 0.22 -7.04 -12.95
C ILE A 78 -1.15 -6.73 -13.57
N LEU A 79 -1.94 -5.88 -12.90
CA LEU A 79 -3.25 -5.44 -13.35
C LEU A 79 -3.26 -3.92 -13.52
N HIS A 80 -3.81 -3.45 -14.64
CA HIS A 80 -3.97 -2.03 -14.93
C HIS A 80 -5.43 -1.65 -14.74
N ILE A 81 -5.70 -0.84 -13.72
CA ILE A 81 -7.06 -0.43 -13.37
C ILE A 81 -7.34 0.97 -13.90
N THR A 82 -8.47 1.13 -14.59
CA THR A 82 -8.98 2.38 -15.16
C THR A 82 -10.42 2.63 -14.68
N LYS A 83 -10.97 3.84 -14.91
CA LYS A 83 -12.34 4.17 -14.48
C LYS A 83 -13.40 3.24 -15.10
N GLU A 84 -13.09 2.63 -16.24
CA GLU A 84 -13.99 1.77 -17.00
C GLU A 84 -13.97 0.32 -16.50
N ASN A 85 -12.78 -0.20 -16.14
CA ASN A 85 -12.62 -1.62 -15.82
C ASN A 85 -12.59 -1.92 -14.31
N TRP A 86 -12.44 -0.91 -13.45
CA TRP A 86 -12.08 -1.12 -12.05
C TRP A 86 -13.02 -2.07 -11.30
N LYS A 87 -14.35 -1.96 -11.51
CA LYS A 87 -15.33 -2.81 -10.81
C LYS A 87 -15.09 -4.29 -11.10
N LYS A 88 -14.82 -4.61 -12.36
CA LYS A 88 -14.55 -5.98 -12.81
C LYS A 88 -13.24 -6.48 -12.23
N GLU A 89 -12.18 -5.69 -12.33
CA GLU A 89 -10.86 -6.06 -11.82
C GLU A 89 -10.88 -6.25 -10.30
N PHE A 90 -11.46 -5.30 -9.54
CA PHE A 90 -11.59 -5.40 -8.09
C PHE A 90 -12.42 -6.63 -7.65
N ALA A 91 -13.53 -6.91 -8.33
CA ALA A 91 -14.33 -8.11 -8.07
C ALA A 91 -13.52 -9.41 -8.34
N GLY A 92 -12.69 -9.40 -9.39
CA GLY A 92 -11.76 -10.49 -9.69
C GLY A 92 -10.74 -10.71 -8.59
N ILE A 93 -10.16 -9.62 -8.07
CA ILE A 93 -9.21 -9.68 -6.93
C ILE A 93 -9.91 -10.24 -5.69
N ILE A 94 -11.08 -9.72 -5.33
CA ILE A 94 -11.88 -10.19 -4.18
C ILE A 94 -12.17 -11.70 -4.28
N SER A 95 -12.55 -12.18 -5.46
CA SER A 95 -12.85 -13.61 -5.71
C SER A 95 -11.63 -14.51 -5.60
N LYS A 96 -10.43 -14.00 -5.90
CA LYS A 96 -9.17 -14.72 -5.75
C LYS A 96 -8.74 -14.77 -4.28
N ILE A 97 -8.70 -13.61 -3.62
CA ILE A 97 -8.28 -13.50 -2.22
C ILE A 97 -9.19 -14.29 -1.28
N SER A 98 -10.47 -14.46 -1.61
CA SER A 98 -11.39 -15.26 -0.77
C SER A 98 -11.12 -16.77 -0.78
N LYS A 99 -10.20 -17.25 -1.64
CA LYS A 99 -9.95 -18.69 -1.84
C LYS A 99 -8.53 -19.11 -1.47
N GLU A 100 -7.56 -18.23 -1.66
CA GLU A 100 -6.14 -18.56 -1.48
C GLU A 100 -5.36 -17.34 -0.98
N GLU A 101 -4.17 -17.61 -0.45
CA GLU A 101 -3.26 -16.61 0.12
C GLU A 101 -2.56 -15.82 -1.00
N PHE A 102 -2.63 -14.49 -0.91
CA PHE A 102 -1.95 -13.56 -1.82
C PHE A 102 -1.16 -12.50 -1.08
N LEU A 103 -0.13 -11.96 -1.74
CA LEU A 103 0.26 -10.57 -1.54
C LEU A 103 -0.49 -9.70 -2.55
N VAL A 104 -1.30 -8.76 -2.08
CA VAL A 104 -1.94 -7.77 -2.95
C VAL A 104 -1.34 -6.41 -2.69
N ILE A 105 -0.75 -5.84 -3.74
CA ILE A 105 -0.18 -4.51 -3.75
C ILE A 105 -1.08 -3.61 -4.59
N ILE A 106 -1.53 -2.51 -4.01
CA ILE A 106 -2.26 -1.45 -4.71
C ILE A 106 -1.36 -0.22 -4.79
N ASP A 107 -0.84 0.05 -5.99
CA ASP A 107 0.03 1.18 -6.30
C ASP A 107 -0.71 2.18 -7.22
N SER A 108 -1.30 3.27 -6.73
CA SER A 108 -1.29 3.79 -5.36
C SER A 108 -2.65 4.38 -4.97
N PHE A 109 -2.83 4.67 -3.68
CA PHE A 109 -4.00 5.42 -3.18
C PHE A 109 -4.24 6.73 -3.94
N ASN A 110 -3.18 7.44 -4.33
CA ASN A 110 -3.29 8.68 -5.09
C ASN A 110 -3.96 8.44 -6.45
N GLY A 111 -3.61 7.34 -7.12
CA GLY A 111 -4.25 6.91 -8.36
C GLY A 111 -5.74 6.65 -8.14
N ILE A 112 -6.08 5.85 -7.12
CA ILE A 112 -7.49 5.54 -6.82
C ILE A 112 -8.29 6.82 -6.55
N TYR A 113 -7.83 7.70 -5.67
CA TYR A 113 -8.57 8.91 -5.33
C TYR A 113 -8.64 9.94 -6.45
N ASN A 114 -7.77 9.86 -7.46
CA ASN A 114 -7.86 10.71 -8.66
C ASN A 114 -8.77 10.09 -9.73
N MET A 115 -8.99 8.77 -9.68
CA MET A 115 -9.98 8.12 -10.53
C MET A 115 -11.42 8.48 -10.14
N PHE A 116 -11.64 8.89 -8.89
CA PHE A 116 -12.96 9.13 -8.32
C PHE A 116 -13.05 10.56 -7.76
N ASP A 117 -13.84 11.39 -8.42
CA ASP A 117 -13.90 12.83 -8.14
C ASP A 117 -15.02 13.20 -7.14
N ASP A 118 -15.95 12.28 -6.86
CA ASP A 118 -17.06 12.47 -5.94
C ASP A 118 -16.91 11.70 -4.61
N LEU A 119 -17.63 12.17 -3.59
CA LEU A 119 -17.57 11.63 -2.23
C LEU A 119 -18.11 10.20 -2.14
N GLU A 120 -19.17 9.87 -2.89
CA GLU A 120 -19.78 8.54 -2.85
C GLU A 120 -18.81 7.48 -3.37
N SER A 121 -18.12 7.78 -4.46
CA SER A 121 -17.08 6.93 -5.01
C SER A 121 -15.91 6.73 -4.04
N ALA A 122 -15.51 7.76 -3.29
CA ALA A 122 -14.48 7.61 -2.25
C ALA A 122 -14.94 6.67 -1.12
N ILE A 123 -16.17 6.82 -0.62
CA ILE A 123 -16.76 5.93 0.40
C ILE A 123 -16.82 4.48 -0.10
N PHE A 124 -17.22 4.30 -1.36
CA PHE A 124 -17.34 2.98 -1.96
C PHE A 124 -15.98 2.28 -2.09
N ILE A 125 -14.95 2.98 -2.56
CA ILE A 125 -13.58 2.45 -2.62
C ILE A 125 -13.07 2.02 -1.24
N ASN A 126 -13.31 2.85 -0.23
CA ASN A 126 -12.89 2.54 1.13
C ASN A 126 -13.55 1.25 1.62
N SER A 127 -14.84 1.09 1.30
CA SER A 127 -15.60 -0.12 1.61
C SER A 127 -15.03 -1.34 0.87
N CYS A 128 -14.64 -1.21 -0.40
CA CYS A 128 -13.97 -2.28 -1.15
C CYS A 128 -12.63 -2.67 -0.52
N ILE A 129 -11.83 -1.70 -0.08
CA ILE A 129 -10.54 -1.97 0.58
C ILE A 129 -10.76 -2.65 1.94
N MET A 130 -11.78 -2.25 2.71
CA MET A 130 -12.12 -2.91 3.96
C MET A 130 -12.60 -4.35 3.73
N LEU A 131 -13.42 -4.60 2.72
CA LEU A 131 -13.84 -5.94 2.34
C LEU A 131 -12.62 -6.80 1.92
N LEU A 132 -11.74 -6.25 1.09
CA LEU A 132 -10.50 -6.89 0.67
C LEU A 132 -9.63 -7.29 1.87
N SER A 133 -9.54 -6.37 2.84
CA SER A 133 -8.76 -6.57 4.06
C SER A 133 -9.37 -7.65 4.96
N SER A 134 -10.70 -7.70 5.06
CA SER A 134 -11.39 -8.75 5.82
C SER A 134 -11.14 -10.12 5.21
N LEU A 135 -11.36 -10.27 3.90
CA LEU A 135 -11.15 -11.54 3.20
C LEU A 135 -9.68 -11.95 3.20
N GLY A 136 -8.78 -10.98 3.04
CA GLY A 136 -7.35 -11.23 3.11
C GLY A 136 -6.94 -11.76 4.48
N LYS A 137 -7.55 -11.27 5.56
CA LYS A 137 -7.30 -11.81 6.89
C LYS A 137 -7.71 -13.28 7.00
N ASP A 138 -8.85 -13.65 6.44
CA ASP A 138 -9.37 -15.02 6.48
C ASP A 138 -8.47 -16.01 5.70
N THR A 139 -7.79 -15.54 4.65
CA THR A 139 -6.88 -16.35 3.84
C THR A 139 -5.39 -16.14 4.14
N SER A 140 -5.06 -15.43 5.23
CA SER A 140 -3.68 -15.04 5.59
C SER A 140 -2.95 -14.21 4.52
N SER A 141 -3.71 -13.60 3.61
CA SER A 141 -3.19 -12.67 2.60
C SER A 141 -2.72 -11.37 3.22
N SER A 142 -1.73 -10.73 2.59
CA SER A 142 -1.26 -9.39 2.95
C SER A 142 -1.78 -8.36 1.95
N ILE A 143 -2.39 -7.29 2.45
CA ILE A 143 -2.86 -6.17 1.62
C ILE A 143 -1.97 -4.97 1.89
N VAL A 144 -1.25 -4.51 0.87
CA VAL A 144 -0.33 -3.38 0.92
C VAL A 144 -0.80 -2.32 -0.05
N ILE A 145 -0.97 -1.10 0.43
CA ILE A 145 -1.40 0.04 -0.36
C ILE A 145 -0.35 1.12 -0.22
N THR A 146 0.21 1.58 -1.34
CA THR A 146 1.17 2.69 -1.30
C THR A 146 0.45 4.02 -1.42
N ALA A 147 1.07 5.06 -0.91
CA ALA A 147 0.59 6.42 -1.05
C ALA A 147 1.76 7.39 -1.12
N MET A 148 1.75 8.26 -2.12
CA MET A 148 2.57 9.46 -2.10
C MET A 148 1.97 10.43 -1.08
N ALA A 149 2.75 10.79 -0.06
CA ALA A 149 2.29 11.56 1.08
C ALA A 149 3.36 12.52 1.61
N ARG A 150 2.90 13.60 2.25
CA ARG A 150 3.74 14.55 2.98
C ARG A 150 3.18 14.80 4.36
N LYS A 151 4.05 15.14 5.31
CA LYS A 151 3.62 15.56 6.65
C LYS A 151 3.33 17.06 6.65
N LYS A 152 2.16 17.44 7.15
CA LYS A 152 1.75 18.82 7.39
C LYS A 152 1.66 19.05 8.91
N GLU A 153 2.30 20.09 9.41
CA GLU A 153 2.57 20.29 10.84
C GLU A 153 1.34 20.14 11.76
N LYS A 154 0.15 20.55 11.29
CA LYS A 154 -1.10 20.53 12.08
C LYS A 154 -2.10 19.44 11.68
N GLU A 155 -1.94 18.84 10.50
CA GLU A 155 -2.92 17.91 9.92
C GLU A 155 -2.39 16.46 9.82
N GLY A 156 -1.13 16.25 10.21
CA GLY A 156 -0.49 14.95 10.10
C GLY A 156 -0.12 14.61 8.66
N TRP A 157 -0.21 13.34 8.30
CA TRP A 157 0.13 12.85 6.97
C TRP A 157 -1.05 13.01 6.01
N ILE A 158 -0.79 13.65 4.88
CA ILE A 158 -1.78 13.89 3.81
C ILE A 158 -1.26 13.37 2.48
N LEU A 159 -2.16 12.90 1.62
CA LEU A 159 -1.84 12.47 0.26
C LEU A 159 -1.33 13.65 -0.57
N THR A 160 -0.35 13.39 -1.43
CA THR A 160 0.23 14.36 -2.36
C THR A 160 0.28 13.78 -3.77
N PRO A 161 -0.28 14.44 -4.80
CA PRO A 161 -0.97 15.74 -4.74
C PRO A 161 -2.38 15.65 -4.13
N GLY A 162 -3.05 16.79 -3.92
CA GLY A 162 -4.47 16.86 -3.54
C GLY A 162 -4.77 17.02 -2.04
N GLY A 163 -3.83 16.69 -1.15
CA GLY A 163 -3.98 16.94 0.29
C GLY A 163 -5.08 16.15 0.99
N LYS A 164 -5.62 15.11 0.33
CA LYS A 164 -6.66 14.24 0.91
C LYS A 164 -6.12 13.52 2.15
N GLN A 165 -6.97 13.34 3.15
CA GLN A 165 -6.61 12.59 4.36
C GLN A 165 -6.52 11.10 4.07
N ILE A 166 -5.66 10.43 4.83
CA ILE A 166 -5.42 8.99 4.73
C ILE A 166 -6.36 8.29 5.71
N ILE A 167 -7.05 7.25 5.24
CA ILE A 167 -7.94 6.47 6.10
C ILE A 167 -7.11 5.72 7.12
N LYS A 168 -7.58 5.78 8.36
CA LYS A 168 -6.95 5.09 9.48
C LYS A 168 -8.01 4.37 10.29
N SER A 169 -7.70 3.15 10.66
CA SER A 169 -8.41 2.39 11.69
C SER A 169 -7.36 1.75 12.59
N ALA A 170 -7.72 1.37 13.81
CA ALA A 170 -6.81 0.69 14.73
C ALA A 170 -6.20 -0.62 14.16
N LYS A 171 -6.85 -1.21 13.15
CA LYS A 171 -6.38 -2.44 12.47
C LYS A 171 -5.46 -2.16 11.28
N THR A 172 -5.37 -0.90 10.85
CA THR A 172 -4.60 -0.47 9.70
C THR A 172 -3.15 -0.22 10.12
N GLY A 173 -2.20 -0.90 9.48
CA GLY A 173 -0.80 -0.57 9.62
C GLY A 173 -0.49 0.67 8.80
N VAL A 174 0.14 1.69 9.40
CA VAL A 174 0.58 2.87 8.66
C VAL A 174 2.08 3.01 8.85
N TYR A 175 2.81 3.10 7.74
CA TYR A 175 4.26 3.12 7.75
C TYR A 175 4.78 4.23 6.86
N PHE A 176 5.91 4.82 7.22
CA PHE A 176 6.62 5.79 6.39
C PHE A 176 7.90 5.17 5.87
N LEU A 177 8.02 5.13 4.54
CA LEU A 177 9.21 4.71 3.82
C LEU A 177 10.14 5.89 3.60
N LYS A 178 11.42 5.71 3.93
CA LYS A 178 12.46 6.68 3.61
C LYS A 178 13.78 5.99 3.29
N LYS A 179 14.66 6.69 2.58
CA LYS A 179 16.04 6.24 2.35
C LYS A 179 16.94 6.96 3.35
N ILE A 180 17.68 6.20 4.16
CA ILE A 180 18.75 6.71 5.03
C ILE A 180 20.05 6.26 4.38
N GLU A 181 20.88 7.22 3.97
CA GLU A 181 22.07 6.95 3.16
C GLU A 181 21.69 6.15 1.91
N ASN A 182 22.16 4.90 1.78
CA ASN A 182 21.84 4.00 0.66
C ASN A 182 20.81 2.93 1.02
N ASN A 183 20.31 2.89 2.25
CA ASN A 183 19.40 1.85 2.72
C ASN A 183 17.97 2.35 2.84
N LEU A 184 17.02 1.55 2.36
CA LEU A 184 15.61 1.76 2.67
C LEU A 184 15.36 1.46 4.15
N SER A 185 14.58 2.32 4.78
CA SER A 185 14.11 2.17 6.15
C SER A 185 12.63 2.47 6.22
N MET A 186 11.96 1.79 7.14
CA MET A 186 10.55 1.96 7.37
C MET A 186 10.31 2.29 8.83
N ARG A 187 9.35 3.18 9.08
CA ARG A 187 8.95 3.58 10.42
C ARG A 187 7.44 3.45 10.56
N SER A 188 6.97 2.73 11.57
CA SER A 188 5.54 2.73 11.89
C SER A 188 5.10 4.14 12.33
N ILE A 189 3.92 4.55 11.90
CA ILE A 189 3.30 5.80 12.32
C ILE A 189 2.22 5.40 13.32
N ASP A 190 2.59 5.38 14.60
CA ASP A 190 1.63 5.18 15.67
C ASP A 190 0.64 6.35 15.76
N GLU A 191 -0.54 6.05 16.27
CA GLU A 191 -1.61 7.01 16.49
C GLU A 191 -1.20 8.07 17.53
N ASP A 192 -0.69 9.21 17.08
CA ASP A 192 -1.04 10.47 17.73
C ASP A 192 -2.49 10.84 17.29
N SER A 193 -3.46 9.99 17.63
CA SER A 193 -4.87 10.36 17.55
C SER A 193 -5.14 11.33 18.69
N LYS A 194 -5.00 12.63 18.41
CA LYS A 194 -5.73 13.63 19.17
C LYS A 194 -7.19 13.21 19.12
N ASN A 195 -7.72 12.79 20.27
CA ASN A 195 -9.13 12.62 20.55
C ASN A 195 -9.91 13.80 19.95
N PHE A 196 -10.56 13.60 18.81
CA PHE A 196 -11.69 14.44 18.45
C PHE A 196 -12.82 14.01 19.37
N LYS A 197 -12.96 14.73 20.50
CA LYS A 197 -14.18 14.67 21.30
C LYS A 197 -15.34 15.08 20.37
N THR A 198 -16.28 14.17 20.23
CA THR A 198 -17.67 14.40 19.80
C THR A 198 -18.27 15.62 20.48
#